data_AF-A0A8T2XPC5-F1
#
_entry.id   AF-A0A8T2XPC5-F1
#
_cell.length_a   1.000
_cell.length_b   1.000
_cell.length_c   1.000
_cell.angle_alpha   90.00
_cell.angle_beta   90.00
_cell.angle_gamma   90.00
#
_symmetry.space_group_name_H-M   'P 1'
#
loop_
_entity.id
_entity.type
_entity.pdbx_description
1 polymer ?
#
loop_
_entity_poly.entity_id
_entity_poly.type
_entity_poly.pdbx_seq_one_letter_code
_entity_poly.pdbx_strand_id
1 'polypeptide(L)'
;MKPKFEELTSLIKVMMDVAQCIFEFKELPSQYITPDTPEMLTATAHIPTAVYWTIRSIVACASQIMGLSGKGHEYIASTTEASELSSVAHDVNNIHSHLMKQLTLCFQHIDEKRRIEAFQTLVSLFEAFHIDNMKILKTLIYAEDDQLPLFDGSTKKRASLDVLRRRSVLLLISDLEISNEELSMLQQMYSEVRELPGRPESQYEVVWLPVVDRSSPWSESKQKLFEDIKRMMPWYSVYHPSLLDVAVIIYIKEVWHFNKRPLLVVLDPQGRVVNPNAIHMMWIWGSLAFPFTSLKEEALWKEETWEIELLADSIDPMILSWIDQGKYICLYGGEDIEWIRKFTVTAKDVASRAGITLEMLYVGKSNPREKVWEINSIITTEKLSHVLPDLTLIWFFWVRLESMWHSKVQHKRTVENDTIMQEIMTMLSFDGSGQGWAVISRGPGDMAKEKGETILESFLDFENWKEGAQEKGFLPALIDYLRKLHSPLHCNRLILPGATGRIPEEVDCAECGRPMEKFIMYRCCTD
;
A
#
# COMPACT_ATOMS: atom_id res chain seq x y z
N MET A 1 -35.56 6.93 -56.92
CA MET A 1 -35.82 5.65 -56.23
C MET A 1 -34.85 5.40 -55.07
N LYS A 2 -33.53 5.48 -55.28
CA LYS A 2 -32.49 5.26 -54.25
C LYS A 2 -32.73 5.94 -52.87
N PRO A 3 -33.08 7.24 -52.78
CA PRO A 3 -33.27 7.90 -51.47
C PRO A 3 -34.48 7.40 -50.67
N LYS A 4 -35.59 7.02 -51.35
CA LYS A 4 -36.78 6.48 -50.68
C LYS A 4 -36.53 5.10 -50.05
N PHE A 5 -35.75 4.25 -50.72
CA PHE A 5 -35.34 2.95 -50.17
C PHE A 5 -34.37 3.11 -49.00
N GLU A 6 -33.48 4.11 -49.04
CA GLU A 6 -32.58 4.45 -47.95
C GLU A 6 -33.34 4.95 -46.70
N GLU A 7 -34.34 5.82 -46.88
CA GLU A 7 -35.21 6.31 -45.80
C GLU A 7 -36.06 5.19 -45.19
N LEU A 8 -36.65 4.32 -46.01
CA LEU A 8 -37.41 3.16 -45.54
C LEU A 8 -36.53 2.19 -44.73
N THR A 9 -35.32 1.93 -45.22
CA THR A 9 -34.35 1.06 -44.53
C THR A 9 -33.92 1.67 -43.20
N SER A 10 -33.69 2.99 -43.18
CA SER A 10 -33.37 3.73 -41.95
C SER A 10 -34.50 3.61 -40.91
N LEU A 11 -35.75 3.85 -41.31
CA LEU A 11 -36.91 3.75 -40.42
C LEU A 11 -37.10 2.32 -39.87
N ILE A 12 -36.93 1.29 -40.72
CA ILE A 12 -36.99 -0.12 -40.29
C ILE A 12 -35.92 -0.42 -39.25
N LYS A 13 -34.70 0.08 -39.43
CA LYS A 13 -33.62 -0.11 -38.47
C LYS A 13 -33.95 0.54 -37.13
N VAL A 14 -34.40 1.80 -37.12
CA VAL A 14 -34.75 2.49 -35.86
C VAL A 14 -35.92 1.79 -35.15
N MET A 15 -36.90 1.25 -35.89
CA MET A 15 -37.97 0.44 -35.29
C MET A 15 -37.45 -0.83 -34.60
N MET A 16 -36.48 -1.52 -35.22
CA MET A 16 -35.84 -2.68 -34.62
C MET A 16 -35.06 -2.30 -33.36
N ASP A 17 -34.32 -1.19 -33.39
CA ASP A 17 -33.55 -0.70 -32.24
C ASP A 17 -34.48 -0.38 -31.04
N VAL A 18 -35.63 0.27 -31.29
CA VAL A 18 -36.66 0.50 -30.25
C VAL A 18 -37.22 -0.81 -29.71
N ALA A 19 -37.56 -1.78 -30.58
CA ALA A 19 -38.11 -3.06 -30.15
C ALA A 19 -37.11 -3.86 -29.30
N GLN A 20 -35.84 -3.85 -29.69
CA GLN A 20 -34.74 -4.45 -28.94
C GLN A 20 -34.56 -3.78 -27.56
N CYS A 21 -34.56 -2.46 -27.52
CA CYS A 21 -34.48 -1.71 -26.27
C CYS A 21 -35.64 -2.04 -25.32
N ILE A 22 -36.88 -2.14 -25.83
CA ILE A 22 -38.05 -2.54 -25.02
C ILE A 22 -37.93 -3.98 -24.51
N PHE A 23 -37.35 -4.88 -25.30
CA PHE A 23 -37.07 -6.25 -24.89
C PHE A 23 -36.05 -6.30 -23.73
N GLU A 24 -34.98 -5.53 -23.83
CA GLU A 24 -33.95 -5.43 -22.78
C GLU A 24 -34.52 -4.92 -21.45
N PHE A 25 -35.46 -3.97 -21.46
CA PHE A 25 -36.18 -3.55 -20.25
C PHE A 25 -36.95 -4.68 -19.57
N LYS A 26 -37.50 -5.64 -20.35
CA LYS A 26 -38.23 -6.79 -19.80
C LYS A 26 -37.30 -7.85 -19.22
N GLU A 27 -36.07 -7.96 -19.71
CA GLU A 27 -35.06 -8.90 -19.20
C GLU A 27 -34.32 -8.38 -17.97
N LEU A 28 -34.63 -7.17 -17.49
CA LEU A 28 -34.00 -6.63 -16.29
C LEU A 28 -34.32 -7.50 -15.05
N PRO A 29 -33.31 -7.80 -14.21
CA PRO A 29 -33.48 -8.67 -13.04
C PRO A 29 -34.36 -8.01 -11.98
N SER A 30 -35.57 -8.56 -11.79
CA SER A 30 -36.59 -8.05 -10.86
C SER A 30 -36.17 -8.03 -9.39
N GLN A 31 -35.13 -8.78 -9.02
CA GLN A 31 -34.56 -8.75 -7.66
C GLN A 31 -33.82 -7.43 -7.34
N TYR A 32 -33.37 -6.70 -8.36
CA TYR A 32 -32.60 -5.46 -8.20
C TYR A 32 -33.38 -4.20 -8.60
N ILE A 33 -34.33 -4.32 -9.51
CA ILE A 33 -35.12 -3.20 -10.01
C ILE A 33 -36.61 -3.53 -9.97
N THR A 34 -37.38 -2.65 -9.35
CA THR A 34 -38.84 -2.77 -9.22
C THR A 34 -39.54 -1.77 -10.14
N PRO A 35 -40.81 -1.99 -10.51
CA PRO A 35 -41.59 -1.04 -11.30
C PRO A 35 -41.66 0.36 -10.68
N ASP A 36 -41.50 0.47 -9.37
CA ASP A 36 -41.57 1.73 -8.61
C ASP A 36 -40.24 2.52 -8.56
N THR A 37 -39.14 2.02 -9.14
CA THR A 37 -37.90 2.82 -9.18
C THR A 37 -38.08 4.00 -10.15
N PRO A 38 -37.57 5.21 -9.84
CA PRO A 38 -37.79 6.41 -10.66
C PRO A 38 -37.41 6.24 -12.14
N GLU A 39 -36.32 5.51 -12.40
CA GLU A 39 -35.80 5.21 -13.73
C GLU A 39 -36.75 4.26 -14.50
N MET A 40 -37.26 3.22 -13.82
CA MET A 40 -38.21 2.27 -14.39
C MET A 40 -39.61 2.88 -14.56
N LEU A 41 -40.06 3.75 -13.65
CA LEU A 41 -41.31 4.49 -13.78
C LEU A 41 -41.31 5.39 -15.02
N THR A 42 -40.19 6.10 -15.23
CA THR A 42 -40.01 6.96 -16.39
C THR A 42 -40.02 6.12 -17.68
N ALA A 43 -39.28 5.00 -17.72
CA ALA A 43 -39.30 4.08 -18.86
C ALA A 43 -40.71 3.51 -19.12
N THR A 44 -41.39 3.03 -18.08
CA THR A 44 -42.74 2.43 -18.18
C THR A 44 -43.77 3.41 -18.71
N ALA A 45 -43.67 4.70 -18.37
CA ALA A 45 -44.53 5.75 -18.93
C ALA A 45 -44.27 6.02 -20.42
N HIS A 46 -43.04 5.81 -20.90
CA HIS A 46 -42.63 6.10 -22.28
C HIS A 46 -42.74 4.89 -23.22
N ILE A 47 -42.76 3.65 -22.70
CA ILE A 47 -42.90 2.42 -23.49
C ILE A 47 -44.20 2.40 -24.32
N PRO A 48 -45.40 2.74 -23.79
CA PRO A 48 -46.63 2.77 -24.59
C PRO A 48 -46.54 3.75 -25.77
N THR A 49 -45.93 4.91 -25.54
CA THR A 49 -45.66 5.90 -26.58
C THR A 49 -44.71 5.34 -27.63
N ALA A 50 -43.63 4.68 -27.23
CA ALA A 50 -42.70 4.02 -28.14
C ALA A 50 -43.39 2.95 -29.00
N VAL A 51 -44.19 2.07 -28.38
CA VAL A 51 -44.97 1.04 -29.09
C VAL A 51 -45.93 1.65 -30.11
N TYR A 52 -46.65 2.72 -29.73
CA TYR A 52 -47.53 3.44 -30.63
C TYR A 52 -46.77 3.97 -31.86
N TRP A 53 -45.62 4.62 -31.64
CA TRP A 53 -44.80 5.16 -32.72
C TRP A 53 -44.19 4.06 -33.58
N THR A 54 -43.77 2.93 -33.02
CA THR A 54 -43.31 1.76 -33.80
C THR A 54 -44.44 1.21 -34.67
N ILE A 55 -45.65 1.01 -34.14
CA ILE A 55 -46.80 0.53 -34.93
C ILE A 55 -47.16 1.52 -36.03
N ARG A 56 -47.19 2.82 -35.72
CA ARG A 56 -47.45 3.87 -36.71
C ARG A 56 -46.41 3.84 -37.84
N SER A 57 -45.13 3.65 -37.50
CA SER A 57 -44.05 3.52 -38.47
C SER A 57 -44.16 2.25 -39.32
N ILE A 58 -44.58 1.11 -38.74
CA ILE A 58 -44.88 -0.11 -39.50
C ILE A 58 -45.98 0.14 -40.53
N VAL A 59 -47.06 0.81 -40.13
CA VAL A 59 -48.17 1.16 -41.03
C VAL A 59 -47.72 2.12 -42.14
N ALA A 60 -46.89 3.12 -41.81
CA ALA A 60 -46.31 4.05 -42.79
C ALA A 60 -45.40 3.33 -43.79
N CYS A 61 -44.52 2.44 -43.32
CA CYS A 61 -43.68 1.59 -44.16
C CYS A 61 -44.52 0.69 -45.08
N ALA A 62 -45.55 0.03 -44.54
CA ALA A 62 -46.43 -0.86 -45.31
C ALA A 62 -47.19 -0.09 -46.41
N SER A 63 -47.72 1.10 -46.09
CA SER A 63 -48.38 1.97 -47.07
C SER A 63 -47.45 2.35 -48.22
N GLN A 64 -46.19 2.66 -47.92
CA GLN A 64 -45.18 3.02 -48.92
C GLN A 64 -44.74 1.82 -49.77
N ILE A 65 -44.55 0.65 -49.16
CA ILE A 65 -44.21 -0.59 -49.88
C ILE A 65 -45.36 -1.02 -50.80
N MET A 66 -46.61 -0.91 -50.33
CA MET A 66 -47.80 -1.18 -51.15
C MET A 66 -47.96 -0.17 -52.29
N GLY A 67 -47.68 1.10 -52.04
CA GLY A 67 -47.65 2.14 -53.07
C GLY A 67 -46.57 1.91 -54.13
N LEU A 68 -45.41 1.35 -53.74
CA LEU A 68 -44.33 0.97 -54.66
C LEU A 68 -44.64 -0.32 -55.44
N SER A 69 -45.46 -1.23 -54.87
CA SER A 69 -45.85 -2.51 -55.49
C SER A 69 -47.10 -2.38 -56.38
N GLY A 70 -47.93 -1.37 -56.14
CA GLY A 70 -49.21 -1.11 -56.81
C GLY A 70 -49.12 -0.14 -57.99
N LYS A 71 -48.65 -0.63 -59.14
CA LYS A 71 -48.79 -0.10 -60.53
C LYS A 71 -47.84 1.02 -61.01
N GLY A 72 -47.41 0.83 -62.26
CA GLY A 72 -46.61 1.76 -63.03
C GLY A 72 -47.34 3.00 -63.54
N HIS A 73 -46.52 4.02 -63.80
CA HIS A 73 -46.70 5.11 -64.77
C HIS A 73 -47.57 6.33 -64.47
N GLU A 74 -48.01 6.61 -63.24
CA GLU A 74 -48.43 7.98 -62.88
C GLU A 74 -48.42 8.20 -61.36
N TYR A 75 -47.22 8.33 -60.77
CA TYR A 75 -47.09 8.87 -59.42
C TYR A 75 -46.15 10.07 -59.50
N ILE A 76 -46.74 11.27 -59.55
CA ILE A 76 -46.03 12.53 -59.35
C ILE A 76 -45.48 12.47 -57.94
N ALA A 77 -44.16 12.39 -57.82
CA ALA A 77 -43.46 12.33 -56.56
C ALA A 77 -43.77 13.58 -55.73
N SER A 78 -44.62 13.44 -54.70
CA SER A 78 -44.74 14.47 -53.68
C SER A 78 -43.55 14.34 -52.73
N THR A 79 -42.76 15.40 -52.63
CA THR A 79 -41.67 15.55 -51.65
C THR A 79 -42.18 15.50 -50.20
N THR A 80 -43.49 15.62 -49.99
CA THR A 80 -44.20 15.51 -48.71
C THR A 80 -44.11 14.11 -48.12
N GLU A 81 -44.26 13.03 -48.90
CA GLU A 81 -44.25 11.65 -48.38
C GLU A 81 -42.87 11.19 -47.86
N ALA A 82 -41.78 11.64 -48.50
CA ALA A 82 -40.40 11.37 -48.05
C ALA A 82 -40.03 12.22 -46.81
N SER A 83 -40.51 13.47 -46.79
CA SER A 83 -40.37 14.38 -45.64
C SER A 83 -41.10 13.84 -44.40
N GLU A 84 -42.26 13.21 -44.57
CA GLU A 84 -43.01 12.57 -43.48
C GLU A 84 -42.31 11.33 -42.91
N LEU A 85 -41.74 10.46 -43.76
CA LEU A 85 -40.94 9.30 -43.32
C LEU A 85 -39.70 9.74 -42.53
N SER A 86 -39.02 10.77 -43.00
CA SER A 86 -37.85 11.34 -42.32
C SER A 86 -38.21 11.95 -40.97
N SER A 87 -39.32 12.69 -40.89
CA SER A 87 -39.83 13.24 -39.62
C SER A 87 -40.20 12.13 -38.64
N VAL A 88 -40.90 11.09 -39.09
CA VAL A 88 -41.27 9.94 -38.26
C VAL A 88 -40.02 9.17 -37.82
N ALA A 89 -39.02 8.99 -38.68
CA ALA A 89 -37.74 8.38 -38.32
C ALA A 89 -37.01 9.19 -37.24
N HIS A 90 -37.03 10.52 -37.34
CA HIS A 90 -36.45 11.40 -36.33
C HIS A 90 -37.17 11.26 -34.98
N ASP A 91 -38.51 11.26 -34.97
CA ASP A 91 -39.30 11.14 -33.74
C ASP A 91 -39.08 9.78 -33.06
N VAL A 92 -39.09 8.68 -33.81
CA VAL A 92 -38.83 7.33 -33.28
C VAL A 92 -37.39 7.23 -32.75
N ASN A 93 -36.43 7.87 -33.42
CA ASN A 93 -35.04 7.88 -32.97
C ASN A 93 -34.83 8.71 -31.68
N ASN A 94 -35.57 9.81 -31.52
CA ASN A 94 -35.56 10.58 -30.27
C ASN A 94 -36.13 9.75 -29.11
N ILE A 95 -37.20 8.99 -29.36
CA ILE A 95 -37.77 8.06 -28.37
C ILE A 95 -36.76 6.94 -28.03
N HIS A 96 -36.13 6.35 -29.04
CA HIS A 96 -35.08 5.35 -28.84
C HIS A 96 -33.94 5.88 -27.96
N SER A 97 -33.42 7.06 -28.27
CA SER A 97 -32.35 7.73 -27.50
C SER A 97 -32.76 7.95 -26.05
N HIS A 98 -34.01 8.38 -25.80
CA HIS A 98 -34.52 8.54 -24.45
C HIS A 98 -34.62 7.21 -23.69
N LEU A 99 -35.18 6.18 -24.32
CA LEU A 99 -35.30 4.85 -23.72
C LEU A 99 -33.92 4.24 -23.42
N MET A 100 -32.96 4.36 -24.34
CA MET A 100 -31.58 3.88 -24.12
C MET A 100 -30.90 4.59 -22.95
N LYS A 101 -31.13 5.91 -22.80
CA LYS A 101 -30.64 6.65 -21.63
C LYS A 101 -31.25 6.11 -20.32
N GLN A 102 -32.55 5.85 -20.30
CA GLN A 102 -33.21 5.27 -19.12
C GLN A 102 -32.72 3.84 -18.83
N LEU A 103 -32.49 3.05 -19.88
CA LEU A 103 -31.97 1.68 -19.75
C LEU A 103 -30.57 1.69 -19.13
N THR A 104 -29.73 2.64 -19.56
CA THR A 104 -28.39 2.85 -19.00
C THR A 104 -28.46 3.20 -17.51
N LEU A 105 -29.38 4.08 -17.11
CA LEU A 105 -29.59 4.41 -15.70
C LEU A 105 -30.10 3.21 -14.88
N CYS A 106 -30.97 2.37 -15.46
CA CYS A 106 -31.43 1.15 -14.83
C CYS A 106 -30.28 0.17 -14.57
N PHE A 107 -29.42 -0.07 -15.56
CA PHE A 107 -28.24 -0.91 -15.39
C PHE A 107 -27.28 -0.34 -14.33
N GLN A 108 -27.05 0.98 -14.31
CA GLN A 108 -26.24 1.64 -13.27
C GLN A 108 -26.80 1.41 -11.87
N HIS A 109 -28.13 1.53 -11.69
CA HIS A 109 -28.81 1.30 -10.42
C HIS A 109 -28.70 -0.17 -9.97
N ILE A 110 -28.87 -1.11 -10.90
CA ILE A 110 -28.72 -2.55 -10.64
C ILE A 110 -27.29 -2.87 -10.20
N ASP A 111 -26.30 -2.34 -10.92
CA ASP A 111 -24.89 -2.55 -10.60
C ASP A 111 -24.49 -1.94 -9.26
N GLU A 112 -25.08 -0.80 -8.88
CA GLU A 112 -24.89 -0.20 -7.56
C GLU A 112 -25.46 -1.10 -6.46
N LYS A 113 -26.72 -1.57 -6.60
CA LYS A 113 -27.33 -2.48 -5.62
C LYS A 113 -26.56 -3.80 -5.48
N ARG A 114 -26.13 -4.39 -6.59
CA ARG A 114 -25.30 -5.60 -6.60
C ARG A 114 -23.99 -5.39 -5.84
N ARG A 115 -23.33 -4.24 -6.05
CA ARG A 115 -22.10 -3.88 -5.32
C ARG A 115 -22.34 -3.76 -3.82
N ILE A 116 -23.44 -3.14 -3.40
CA ILE A 116 -23.80 -3.01 -1.98
C ILE A 116 -24.06 -4.39 -1.36
N GLU A 117 -24.82 -5.25 -2.04
CA GLU A 117 -25.10 -6.62 -1.57
C GLU A 117 -23.82 -7.46 -1.46
N ALA A 118 -22.94 -7.39 -2.48
CA ALA A 118 -21.65 -8.08 -2.47
C ALA A 118 -20.74 -7.59 -1.33
N PHE A 119 -20.72 -6.27 -1.06
CA PHE A 119 -19.99 -5.69 0.06
C PHE A 119 -20.54 -6.16 1.42
N GLN A 120 -21.85 -6.16 1.61
CA GLN A 120 -22.48 -6.66 2.84
C GLN A 120 -22.24 -8.16 3.04
N THR A 121 -22.24 -8.92 1.93
CA THR A 121 -21.88 -10.34 1.94
C THR A 121 -20.43 -10.53 2.38
N LEU A 122 -19.48 -9.72 1.92
CA LEU A 122 -18.09 -9.75 2.37
C LEU A 122 -17.97 -9.45 3.88
N VAL A 123 -18.65 -8.41 4.37
CA VAL A 123 -18.64 -8.06 5.81
C VAL A 123 -19.14 -9.24 6.65
N SER A 124 -20.33 -9.75 6.34
CA SER A 124 -20.91 -10.89 7.06
C SER A 124 -20.06 -12.16 6.95
N LEU A 125 -19.34 -12.34 5.83
CA LEU A 125 -18.44 -13.46 5.63
C LEU A 125 -17.26 -13.42 6.60
N PHE A 126 -16.65 -12.26 6.82
CA PHE A 126 -15.53 -12.13 7.77
C PHE A 126 -15.97 -12.23 9.24
N GLU A 127 -17.23 -11.95 9.54
CA GLU A 127 -17.81 -12.11 10.89
C GLU A 127 -18.21 -13.57 11.18
N ALA A 128 -18.51 -14.35 10.14
CA ALA A 128 -18.96 -15.73 10.28
C ALA A 128 -17.83 -16.70 10.67
N PHE A 129 -18.21 -17.77 11.36
CA PHE A 129 -17.31 -18.89 11.63
C PHE A 129 -17.18 -19.81 10.40
N HIS A 130 -15.96 -20.18 10.05
CA HIS A 130 -15.66 -21.12 8.96
C HIS A 130 -14.80 -22.29 9.44
N ILE A 131 -14.97 -23.44 8.77
CA ILE A 131 -14.17 -24.65 9.02
C ILE A 131 -12.74 -24.46 8.49
N ASP A 132 -12.60 -23.78 7.36
CA ASP A 132 -11.33 -23.38 6.75
C ASP A 132 -11.47 -22.04 6.02
N ASN A 133 -10.34 -21.48 5.62
CA ASN A 133 -10.22 -20.19 4.94
C ASN A 133 -10.73 -20.16 3.49
N MET A 134 -11.20 -21.27 2.92
CA MET A 134 -11.48 -21.35 1.48
C MET A 134 -12.65 -20.46 1.04
N LYS A 135 -13.71 -20.36 1.86
CA LYS A 135 -14.87 -19.53 1.53
C LYS A 135 -14.46 -18.06 1.38
N ILE A 136 -13.62 -17.58 2.31
CA ILE A 136 -13.08 -16.22 2.30
C ILE A 136 -12.17 -16.00 1.09
N LEU A 137 -11.21 -16.91 0.85
CA LEU A 137 -10.28 -16.77 -0.27
C LEU A 137 -10.99 -16.80 -1.64
N LYS A 138 -12.01 -17.65 -1.83
CA LYS A 138 -12.82 -17.69 -3.07
C LYS A 138 -13.70 -16.45 -3.26
N THR A 139 -14.13 -15.79 -2.17
CA THR A 139 -14.90 -14.55 -2.28
C THR A 139 -13.99 -13.34 -2.52
N LEU A 140 -12.80 -13.30 -1.91
CA LEU A 140 -11.80 -12.25 -2.16
C LEU A 140 -11.22 -12.34 -3.58
N ILE A 141 -10.89 -13.54 -4.03
CA ILE A 141 -10.32 -13.82 -5.34
C ILE A 141 -11.39 -14.59 -6.11
N TYR A 142 -12.07 -13.89 -7.02
CA TYR A 142 -13.12 -14.46 -7.86
C TYR A 142 -12.60 -15.72 -8.57
N ALA A 143 -13.01 -16.87 -8.06
CA ALA A 143 -12.53 -18.17 -8.50
C ALA A 143 -13.71 -19.14 -8.59
N GLU A 144 -14.06 -19.51 -9.83
CA GLU A 144 -14.90 -20.68 -10.08
C GLU A 144 -14.07 -21.96 -9.87
N ASP A 145 -14.74 -23.08 -9.59
CA ASP A 145 -14.07 -24.32 -9.14
C ASP A 145 -13.03 -24.88 -10.14
N ASP A 146 -13.13 -24.57 -11.43
CA ASP A 146 -12.20 -25.01 -12.48
C ASP A 146 -11.07 -24.00 -12.80
N GLN A 147 -11.09 -22.81 -12.19
CA GLN A 147 -10.10 -21.77 -12.45
C GLN A 147 -8.85 -21.97 -11.57
N LEU A 148 -7.68 -21.62 -12.12
CA LEU A 148 -6.41 -21.51 -11.38
C LEU A 148 -6.09 -20.02 -11.17
N PRO A 149 -6.67 -19.39 -10.13
CA PRO A 149 -6.65 -17.95 -9.97
C PRO A 149 -5.31 -17.42 -9.44
N LEU A 150 -4.45 -18.30 -8.91
CA LEU A 150 -3.15 -17.92 -8.38
C LEU A 150 -2.05 -18.14 -9.42
N PHE A 151 -0.98 -17.36 -9.28
CA PHE A 151 0.30 -17.56 -9.91
C PHE A 151 1.34 -17.80 -8.82
N ASP A 152 2.05 -18.92 -8.91
CA ASP A 152 3.13 -19.28 -8.00
C ASP A 152 4.43 -18.61 -8.45
N GLY A 153 4.94 -17.68 -7.65
CA GLY A 153 6.18 -16.96 -7.91
C GLY A 153 7.43 -17.84 -7.91
N SER A 154 7.40 -19.01 -7.27
CA SER A 154 8.54 -19.93 -7.23
C SER A 154 8.61 -20.81 -8.48
N THR A 155 7.50 -21.44 -8.86
CA THR A 155 7.44 -22.35 -10.02
C THR A 155 7.08 -21.64 -11.32
N LYS A 156 6.66 -20.36 -11.24
CA LYS A 156 6.16 -19.54 -12.35
C LYS A 156 4.98 -20.19 -13.09
N LYS A 157 4.12 -20.92 -12.36
CA LYS A 157 2.94 -21.61 -12.90
C LYS A 157 1.67 -21.16 -12.21
N ARG A 158 0.53 -21.38 -12.87
CA ARG A 158 -0.78 -21.18 -12.25
C ARG A 158 -1.06 -22.24 -11.18
N ALA A 159 -1.73 -21.85 -10.10
CA ALA A 159 -2.05 -22.70 -8.96
C ALA A 159 -3.51 -22.55 -8.51
N SER A 160 -4.04 -23.60 -7.87
CA SER A 160 -5.35 -23.60 -7.22
C SER A 160 -5.26 -22.91 -5.86
N LEU A 161 -6.37 -22.32 -5.38
CA LEU A 161 -6.49 -21.83 -4.01
C LEU A 161 -6.30 -22.92 -2.95
N ASP A 162 -6.47 -24.20 -3.31
CA ASP A 162 -6.34 -25.32 -2.38
C ASP A 162 -4.97 -25.44 -1.71
N VAL A 163 -3.92 -24.88 -2.33
CA VAL A 163 -2.58 -24.83 -1.73
C VAL A 163 -2.55 -24.02 -0.42
N LEU A 164 -3.51 -23.09 -0.25
CA LEU A 164 -3.65 -22.20 0.90
C LEU A 164 -4.62 -22.75 1.96
N ARG A 165 -5.30 -23.87 1.68
CA ARG A 165 -6.36 -24.41 2.56
C ARG A 165 -5.80 -24.71 3.95
N ARG A 166 -6.43 -24.16 4.99
CA ARG A 166 -6.05 -24.32 6.41
C ARG A 166 -4.60 -23.89 6.71
N ARG A 167 -4.04 -22.98 5.91
CA ARG A 167 -2.76 -22.31 6.20
C ARG A 167 -3.01 -20.90 6.73
N SER A 168 -2.06 -20.37 7.49
CA SER A 168 -2.01 -18.93 7.76
C SER A 168 -1.64 -18.21 6.46
N VAL A 169 -2.43 -17.21 6.06
CA VAL A 169 -2.21 -16.49 4.79
C VAL A 169 -1.99 -15.02 5.07
N LEU A 170 -0.85 -14.49 4.61
CA LEU A 170 -0.51 -13.08 4.61
C LEU A 170 -0.89 -12.50 3.24
N LEU A 171 -1.95 -11.67 3.22
CA LEU A 171 -2.36 -10.95 2.03
C LEU A 171 -1.53 -9.68 1.91
N LEU A 172 -0.59 -9.67 0.97
CA LEU A 172 0.16 -8.47 0.60
C LEU A 172 -0.72 -7.66 -0.36
N ILE A 173 -1.23 -6.52 0.09
CA ILE A 173 -2.15 -5.66 -0.66
C ILE A 173 -1.41 -4.38 -1.01
N SER A 174 -1.36 -4.04 -2.29
CA SER A 174 -0.70 -2.84 -2.77
C SER A 174 -1.32 -2.35 -4.07
N ASP A 175 -0.96 -1.16 -4.53
CA ASP A 175 -1.11 -0.79 -5.92
C ASP A 175 0.07 -1.34 -6.75
N LEU A 176 0.27 -0.80 -7.95
CA LEU A 176 1.38 -1.17 -8.83
C LEU A 176 2.63 -0.29 -8.61
N GLU A 177 2.67 0.53 -7.56
CA GLU A 177 3.74 1.49 -7.27
C GLU A 177 4.54 1.09 -6.02
N ILE A 178 4.70 -0.21 -5.77
CA ILE A 178 5.55 -0.72 -4.69
C ILE A 178 7.01 -0.38 -5.01
N SER A 179 7.75 0.14 -4.02
CA SER A 179 9.17 0.42 -4.21
C SER A 179 10.00 -0.87 -4.35
N ASN A 180 11.14 -0.77 -5.05
CA ASN A 180 12.02 -1.92 -5.24
C ASN A 180 12.69 -2.31 -3.92
N GLU A 181 12.97 -1.33 -3.06
CA GLU A 181 13.54 -1.50 -1.73
C GLU A 181 12.60 -2.35 -0.84
N GLU A 182 11.32 -2.00 -0.80
CA GLU A 182 10.29 -2.77 -0.08
C GLU A 182 10.19 -4.21 -0.59
N LEU A 183 10.10 -4.39 -1.91
CA LEU A 183 9.97 -5.71 -2.51
C LEU A 183 11.21 -6.58 -2.24
N SER A 184 12.40 -6.01 -2.34
CA SER A 184 13.66 -6.73 -2.14
C SER A 184 13.80 -7.18 -0.68
N MET A 185 13.45 -6.32 0.28
CA MET A 185 13.48 -6.70 1.71
C MET A 185 12.43 -7.76 2.05
N LEU A 186 11.18 -7.63 1.56
CA LEU A 186 10.17 -8.67 1.77
C LEU A 186 10.61 -10.00 1.14
N GLN A 187 11.19 -9.96 -0.06
CA GLN A 187 11.72 -11.15 -0.75
C GLN A 187 12.81 -11.82 0.07
N GLN A 188 13.75 -11.06 0.62
CA GLN A 188 14.83 -11.58 1.46
C GLN A 188 14.24 -12.27 2.70
N MET A 189 13.41 -11.57 3.47
CA MET A 189 12.80 -12.11 4.69
C MET A 189 11.98 -13.38 4.41
N TYR A 190 11.22 -13.39 3.33
CA TYR A 190 10.45 -14.57 2.94
C TYR A 190 11.37 -15.74 2.57
N SER A 191 12.43 -15.49 1.80
CA SER A 191 13.33 -16.54 1.31
C SER A 191 14.10 -17.21 2.46
N GLU A 192 14.63 -16.43 3.40
CA GLU A 192 15.34 -16.95 4.59
C GLU A 192 14.48 -17.94 5.40
N VAL A 193 13.19 -17.66 5.53
CA VAL A 193 12.25 -18.54 6.24
C VAL A 193 11.97 -19.83 5.48
N ARG A 194 11.98 -19.78 4.14
CA ARG A 194 11.77 -20.96 3.30
C ARG A 194 12.95 -21.92 3.29
N GLU A 195 14.15 -21.45 3.62
CA GLU A 195 15.32 -22.32 3.83
C GLU A 195 15.20 -23.18 5.10
N LEU A 196 14.32 -22.79 6.05
CA LEU A 196 14.12 -23.45 7.34
C LEU A 196 12.66 -23.94 7.53
N PRO A 197 12.14 -24.83 6.65
CA PRO A 197 10.72 -25.18 6.60
C PRO A 197 10.22 -26.00 7.81
N GLY A 198 11.13 -26.50 8.66
CA GLY A 198 10.79 -27.22 9.89
C GLY A 198 10.39 -26.32 11.06
N ARG A 199 10.60 -25.00 10.94
CA ARG A 199 10.32 -24.03 12.00
C ARG A 199 8.83 -23.65 12.02
N PRO A 200 8.20 -23.52 13.20
CA PRO A 200 6.81 -23.06 13.29
C PRO A 200 6.63 -21.67 12.67
N GLU A 201 7.66 -20.82 12.71
CA GLU A 201 7.69 -19.50 12.11
C GLU A 201 7.57 -19.52 10.58
N SER A 202 7.76 -20.66 9.92
CA SER A 202 7.65 -20.82 8.46
C SER A 202 6.25 -21.23 7.97
N GLN A 203 5.29 -21.41 8.89
CA GLN A 203 3.98 -22.00 8.59
C GLN A 203 2.93 -20.98 8.11
N TYR A 204 3.35 -20.07 7.22
CA TYR A 204 2.46 -19.15 6.53
C TYR A 204 2.72 -19.15 5.02
N GLU A 205 1.78 -18.61 4.24
CA GLU A 205 1.93 -18.31 2.81
C GLU A 205 1.66 -16.83 2.57
N VAL A 206 2.33 -16.24 1.59
CA VAL A 206 2.07 -14.85 1.17
C VAL A 206 1.32 -14.87 -0.15
N VAL A 207 0.29 -14.04 -0.27
CA VAL A 207 -0.51 -13.87 -1.50
C VAL A 207 -0.59 -12.38 -1.84
N TRP A 208 -0.08 -11.99 -3.01
CA TRP A 208 -0.18 -10.62 -3.51
C TRP A 208 -1.55 -10.33 -4.15
N LEU A 209 -2.21 -9.28 -3.67
CA LEU A 209 -3.48 -8.73 -4.13
C LEU A 209 -3.28 -7.29 -4.67
N PRO A 210 -3.12 -7.11 -5.99
CA PRO A 210 -2.96 -5.80 -6.62
C PRO A 210 -4.29 -5.04 -6.68
N VAL A 211 -4.42 -3.99 -5.88
CA VAL A 211 -5.57 -3.09 -5.86
C VAL A 211 -5.35 -1.97 -6.89
N VAL A 212 -5.89 -2.18 -8.09
CA VAL A 212 -5.77 -1.21 -9.19
C VAL A 212 -7.06 -0.40 -9.34
N ASP A 213 -6.92 0.90 -9.59
CA ASP A 213 -8.06 1.74 -9.94
C ASP A 213 -8.64 1.35 -11.31
N ARG A 214 -9.93 1.00 -11.30
CA ARG A 214 -10.71 0.58 -12.48
C ARG A 214 -11.40 1.76 -13.19
N SER A 215 -11.24 2.99 -12.69
CA SER A 215 -11.74 4.19 -13.36
C SER A 215 -11.07 4.43 -14.72
N SER A 216 -9.83 3.97 -14.87
CA SER A 216 -9.05 4.09 -16.09
C SER A 216 -8.87 2.74 -16.78
N PRO A 217 -8.91 2.67 -18.12
CA PRO A 217 -8.73 1.42 -18.86
C PRO A 217 -7.43 0.71 -18.48
N TRP A 218 -7.45 -0.62 -18.61
CA TRP A 218 -6.26 -1.45 -18.47
C TRP A 218 -5.38 -1.29 -19.72
N SER A 219 -4.24 -0.61 -19.58
CA SER A 219 -3.30 -0.35 -20.67
C SER A 219 -2.19 -1.40 -20.72
N GLU A 220 -1.52 -1.50 -21.87
CA GLU A 220 -0.31 -2.33 -22.02
C GLU A 220 0.81 -1.93 -21.04
N SER A 221 0.92 -0.64 -20.71
CA SER A 221 1.89 -0.15 -19.72
C SER A 221 1.60 -0.67 -18.31
N LYS A 222 0.32 -0.67 -17.87
CA LYS A 222 -0.09 -1.25 -16.58
C LYS A 222 0.12 -2.76 -16.57
N GLN A 223 -0.17 -3.43 -17.69
CA GLN A 223 0.09 -4.87 -17.82
C GLN A 223 1.58 -5.18 -17.64
N LYS A 224 2.46 -4.44 -18.30
CA LYS A 224 3.91 -4.63 -18.19
C LYS A 224 4.41 -4.41 -16.76
N LEU A 225 3.97 -3.33 -16.11
CA LEU A 225 4.32 -3.02 -14.72
C LEU A 225 3.87 -4.13 -13.76
N PHE A 226 2.63 -4.62 -13.93
CA PHE A 226 2.12 -5.75 -13.16
C PHE A 226 2.98 -7.02 -13.33
N GLU A 227 3.36 -7.37 -14.56
CA GLU A 227 4.21 -8.53 -14.83
C GLU A 227 5.63 -8.38 -14.27
N ASP A 228 6.21 -7.18 -14.34
CA ASP A 228 7.56 -6.91 -13.81
C ASP A 228 7.60 -7.07 -12.29
N ILE A 229 6.60 -6.53 -11.57
CA ILE A 229 6.46 -6.69 -10.11
C ILE A 229 6.21 -8.16 -9.76
N LYS A 230 5.25 -8.80 -10.43
CA LYS A 230 4.90 -10.22 -10.20
C LYS A 230 6.11 -11.15 -10.39
N ARG A 231 7.00 -10.83 -11.34
CA ARG A 231 8.19 -11.65 -11.62
C ARG A 231 9.20 -11.63 -10.47
N MET A 232 9.32 -10.51 -9.76
CA MET A 232 10.23 -10.36 -8.61
C MET A 232 9.75 -11.14 -7.38
N MET A 233 8.44 -11.38 -7.24
CA MET A 233 7.89 -12.04 -6.07
C MET A 233 8.15 -13.56 -6.06
N PRO A 234 8.66 -14.13 -4.94
CA PRO A 234 8.83 -15.57 -4.77
C PRO A 234 7.57 -16.29 -4.26
N TRP A 235 6.59 -15.54 -3.75
CA TRP A 235 5.33 -16.05 -3.18
C TRP A 235 4.19 -16.07 -4.21
N TYR A 236 2.97 -16.41 -3.76
CA TYR A 236 1.80 -16.46 -4.64
C TYR A 236 1.30 -15.05 -4.98
N SER A 237 0.75 -14.86 -6.18
CA SER A 237 -0.03 -13.67 -6.51
C SER A 237 -1.35 -14.08 -7.14
N VAL A 238 -2.34 -13.18 -7.17
CA VAL A 238 -3.43 -13.36 -8.13
C VAL A 238 -2.86 -13.32 -9.55
N TYR A 239 -3.42 -14.14 -10.43
CA TYR A 239 -2.94 -14.24 -11.80
C TYR A 239 -3.17 -12.94 -12.60
N HIS A 240 -4.29 -12.25 -12.34
CA HIS A 240 -4.64 -10.99 -12.97
C HIS A 240 -5.51 -10.12 -12.03
N PRO A 241 -5.34 -8.78 -11.98
CA PRO A 241 -6.12 -7.90 -11.09
C PRO A 241 -7.63 -7.89 -11.35
N SER A 242 -8.08 -8.38 -12.51
CA SER A 242 -9.52 -8.54 -12.80
C SER A 242 -10.21 -9.51 -11.84
N LEU A 243 -9.46 -10.44 -11.23
CA LEU A 243 -9.98 -11.45 -10.29
C LEU A 243 -10.39 -10.87 -8.94
N LEU A 244 -10.07 -9.60 -8.65
CA LEU A 244 -10.56 -8.92 -7.45
C LEU A 244 -11.82 -8.14 -7.79
N ASP A 245 -12.98 -8.53 -7.27
CA ASP A 245 -14.21 -7.80 -7.58
C ASP A 245 -14.17 -6.34 -7.06
N VAL A 246 -14.99 -5.47 -7.66
CA VAL A 246 -15.11 -4.07 -7.23
C VAL A 246 -15.51 -3.97 -5.75
N ALA A 247 -16.42 -4.83 -5.28
CA ALA A 247 -16.83 -4.88 -3.88
C ALA A 247 -15.66 -5.26 -2.95
N VAL A 248 -14.77 -6.16 -3.39
CA VAL A 248 -13.54 -6.53 -2.65
C VAL A 248 -12.59 -5.34 -2.57
N ILE A 249 -12.39 -4.61 -3.67
CA ILE A 249 -11.55 -3.42 -3.69
C ILE A 249 -12.10 -2.34 -2.74
N ILE A 250 -13.42 -2.14 -2.72
CA ILE A 250 -14.07 -1.20 -1.78
C ILE A 250 -13.89 -1.68 -0.35
N TYR A 251 -14.09 -2.97 -0.07
CA TYR A 251 -13.86 -3.56 1.25
C TYR A 251 -12.44 -3.34 1.75
N ILE A 252 -11.43 -3.60 0.91
CA ILE A 252 -10.02 -3.37 1.23
C ILE A 252 -9.75 -1.89 1.55
N LYS A 253 -10.37 -0.96 0.81
CA LYS A 253 -10.19 0.49 1.03
C LYS A 253 -10.91 0.99 2.28
N GLU A 254 -12.16 0.56 2.51
CA GLU A 254 -12.99 1.11 3.58
C GLU A 254 -12.84 0.39 4.91
N VAL A 255 -12.71 -0.94 4.91
CA VAL A 255 -12.64 -1.77 6.11
C VAL A 255 -11.19 -2.01 6.54
N TRP A 256 -10.30 -2.31 5.59
CA TRP A 256 -8.87 -2.47 5.87
C TRP A 256 -8.07 -1.18 5.70
N HIS A 257 -8.74 -0.07 5.39
CA HIS A 257 -8.16 1.28 5.32
C HIS A 257 -6.97 1.42 4.35
N PHE A 258 -6.96 0.63 3.27
CA PHE A 258 -5.91 0.71 2.26
C PHE A 258 -5.89 2.08 1.57
N ASN A 259 -4.72 2.74 1.58
CA ASN A 259 -4.54 4.10 1.07
C ASN A 259 -3.33 4.23 0.13
N LYS A 260 -3.12 3.23 -0.75
CA LYS A 260 -1.99 3.07 -1.70
C LYS A 260 -0.69 2.51 -1.12
N ARG A 261 -0.42 2.71 0.17
CA ARG A 261 0.74 2.07 0.81
C ARG A 261 0.53 0.57 1.00
N PRO A 262 1.56 -0.27 0.82
CA PRO A 262 1.44 -1.70 1.04
C PRO A 262 0.89 -2.04 2.42
N LEU A 263 -0.05 -2.97 2.45
CA LEU A 263 -0.72 -3.48 3.64
C LEU A 263 -0.51 -4.99 3.70
N LEU A 264 -0.27 -5.54 4.89
CA LEU A 264 -0.09 -6.98 5.07
C LEU A 264 -1.16 -7.53 6.01
N VAL A 265 -2.28 -7.98 5.45
CA VAL A 265 -3.41 -8.51 6.24
C VAL A 265 -3.18 -9.98 6.54
N VAL A 266 -3.35 -10.39 7.79
CA VAL A 266 -3.10 -11.77 8.22
C VAL A 266 -4.41 -12.50 8.43
N LEU A 267 -4.59 -13.60 7.70
CA LEU A 267 -5.68 -14.55 7.86
C LEU A 267 -5.18 -15.80 8.59
N ASP A 268 -5.92 -16.24 9.61
CA ASP A 268 -5.69 -17.55 10.23
C ASP A 268 -6.16 -18.72 9.32
N PRO A 269 -5.90 -19.98 9.69
CA PRO A 269 -6.37 -21.15 8.94
C PRO A 269 -7.88 -21.24 8.69
N GLN A 270 -8.70 -20.55 9.49
CA GLN A 270 -10.16 -20.44 9.35
C GLN A 270 -10.57 -19.21 8.52
N GLY A 271 -9.61 -18.37 8.13
CA GLY A 271 -9.81 -17.18 7.32
C GLY A 271 -10.17 -15.92 8.12
N ARG A 272 -10.09 -15.97 9.46
CA ARG A 272 -10.34 -14.78 10.29
C ARG A 272 -9.16 -13.82 10.18
N VAL A 273 -9.44 -12.52 10.12
CA VAL A 273 -8.42 -11.49 10.18
C VAL A 273 -7.86 -11.42 11.59
N VAL A 274 -6.61 -11.84 11.79
CA VAL A 274 -5.94 -11.77 13.11
C VAL A 274 -5.11 -10.50 13.27
N ASN A 275 -4.72 -9.89 12.15
CA ASN A 275 -4.06 -8.59 12.13
C ASN A 275 -4.37 -7.87 10.82
N PRO A 276 -4.97 -6.67 10.86
CA PRO A 276 -5.29 -5.90 9.67
C PRO A 276 -4.04 -5.30 8.99
N ASN A 277 -2.92 -5.16 9.71
CA ASN A 277 -1.66 -4.72 9.13
C ASN A 277 -0.43 -5.24 9.89
N ALA A 278 0.04 -6.42 9.53
CA ALA A 278 1.25 -7.01 10.10
C ALA A 278 2.55 -6.53 9.43
N ILE A 279 2.52 -5.56 8.52
CA ILE A 279 3.72 -5.14 7.80
C ILE A 279 4.77 -4.58 8.75
N HIS A 280 4.33 -3.86 9.78
CA HIS A 280 5.22 -3.33 10.82
C HIS A 280 5.85 -4.46 11.64
N MET A 281 5.07 -5.49 12.00
CA MET A 281 5.62 -6.66 12.70
C MET A 281 6.65 -7.40 11.85
N MET A 282 6.40 -7.53 10.54
CA MET A 282 7.34 -8.13 9.58
C MET A 282 8.65 -7.34 9.53
N TRP A 283 8.58 -6.00 9.49
CA TRP A 283 9.78 -5.16 9.50
C TRP A 283 10.56 -5.21 10.80
N ILE A 284 9.90 -5.29 11.95
CA ILE A 284 10.59 -5.28 13.25
C ILE A 284 11.23 -6.63 13.55
N TRP A 285 10.49 -7.73 13.39
CA TRP A 285 10.86 -9.06 13.88
C TRP A 285 10.88 -10.16 12.80
N GLY A 286 10.54 -9.85 11.55
CA GLY A 286 10.49 -10.83 10.46
C GLY A 286 9.60 -12.02 10.80
N SER A 287 10.18 -13.21 10.76
CA SER A 287 9.46 -14.47 11.01
C SER A 287 9.14 -14.74 12.49
N LEU A 288 9.89 -14.14 13.42
CA LEU A 288 9.64 -14.27 14.86
C LEU A 288 8.31 -13.66 15.29
N ALA A 289 7.76 -12.77 14.45
CA ALA A 289 6.44 -12.20 14.62
C ALA A 289 5.30 -13.21 14.41
N PHE A 290 5.53 -14.36 13.75
CA PHE A 290 4.50 -15.38 13.54
C PHE A 290 3.87 -15.81 14.88
N PRO A 291 2.52 -15.93 14.99
CA PRO A 291 1.49 -15.87 13.95
C PRO A 291 0.94 -14.45 13.63
N PHE A 292 1.76 -13.42 13.85
CA PHE A 292 1.47 -12.01 13.54
C PHE A 292 0.22 -11.44 14.23
N THR A 293 -0.13 -11.99 15.41
CA THR A 293 -1.27 -11.53 16.21
C THR A 293 -0.86 -10.36 17.11
N SER A 294 -1.81 -9.50 17.48
CA SER A 294 -1.55 -8.43 18.46
C SER A 294 -1.05 -8.95 19.81
N LEU A 295 -1.51 -10.13 20.25
CA LEU A 295 -1.01 -10.77 21.48
C LEU A 295 0.46 -11.18 21.36
N LYS A 296 0.88 -11.68 20.20
CA LYS A 296 2.28 -12.02 19.93
C LYS A 296 3.14 -10.75 19.87
N GLU A 297 2.63 -9.69 19.24
CA GLU A 297 3.28 -8.38 19.22
C GLU A 297 3.51 -7.81 20.62
N GLU A 298 2.49 -7.85 21.49
CA GLU A 298 2.63 -7.44 22.88
C GLU A 298 3.63 -8.28 23.67
N ALA A 299 3.69 -9.60 23.40
CA ALA A 299 4.65 -10.49 24.05
C ALA A 299 6.08 -10.15 23.64
N LEU A 300 6.33 -9.94 22.34
CA LEU A 300 7.64 -9.52 21.83
C LEU A 300 8.08 -8.20 22.45
N TRP A 301 7.20 -7.19 22.51
CA TRP A 301 7.51 -5.92 23.15
C TRP A 301 7.80 -6.00 24.66
N LYS A 302 7.29 -7.02 25.36
CA LYS A 302 7.55 -7.21 26.80
C LYS A 302 8.91 -7.84 27.08
N GLU A 303 9.39 -8.65 26.15
CA GLU A 303 10.70 -9.31 26.22
C GLU A 303 11.82 -8.38 25.73
N GLU A 304 11.47 -7.39 24.92
CA GLU A 304 12.40 -6.48 24.25
C GLU A 304 12.88 -5.33 25.15
N THR A 305 14.14 -4.93 24.95
CA THR A 305 14.77 -3.76 25.57
C THR A 305 15.39 -2.84 24.53
N TRP A 306 15.56 -1.55 24.85
CA TRP A 306 16.19 -0.62 23.92
C TRP A 306 17.70 -0.83 23.87
N GLU A 307 18.13 -1.78 23.03
CA GLU A 307 19.53 -2.16 22.83
C GLU A 307 19.94 -2.02 21.36
N ILE A 308 21.25 -2.12 21.11
CA ILE A 308 21.81 -2.01 19.75
C ILE A 308 21.33 -3.15 18.84
N GLU A 309 21.03 -4.31 19.42
CA GLU A 309 20.45 -5.47 18.72
C GLU A 309 19.07 -5.09 18.17
N LEU A 310 18.19 -4.55 19.03
CA LEU A 310 16.90 -4.04 18.57
C LEU A 310 17.05 -3.01 17.46
N LEU A 311 18.07 -2.15 17.47
CA LEU A 311 18.28 -1.14 16.43
C LEU A 311 18.80 -1.72 15.11
N ALA A 312 19.75 -2.64 15.15
CA ALA A 312 20.59 -2.93 13.98
C ALA A 312 20.94 -4.41 13.74
N ASP A 313 20.47 -5.35 14.57
CA ASP A 313 20.74 -6.79 14.40
C ASP A 313 20.38 -7.30 13.00
N SER A 314 19.23 -6.89 12.48
CA SER A 314 18.72 -7.32 11.16
C SER A 314 19.35 -6.61 9.96
N ILE A 315 20.38 -5.77 10.16
CA ILE A 315 20.87 -4.84 9.14
C ILE A 315 22.28 -5.21 8.68
N ASP A 316 23.17 -5.53 9.62
CA ASP A 316 24.51 -5.99 9.29
C ASP A 316 24.96 -7.09 10.26
N PRO A 317 25.25 -8.31 9.77
CA PRO A 317 25.67 -9.42 10.62
C PRO A 317 27.00 -9.17 11.35
N MET A 318 27.82 -8.20 10.91
CA MET A 318 29.04 -7.82 11.62
C MET A 318 28.76 -7.25 13.01
N ILE A 319 27.59 -6.64 13.21
CA ILE A 319 27.19 -6.03 14.49
C ILE A 319 27.15 -7.09 15.60
N LEU A 320 26.55 -8.25 15.33
CA LEU A 320 26.55 -9.39 16.25
C LEU A 320 27.97 -9.82 16.64
N SER A 321 28.85 -9.94 15.64
CA SER A 321 30.26 -10.28 15.87
C SER A 321 30.99 -9.24 16.73
N TRP A 322 30.67 -7.95 16.57
CA TRP A 322 31.26 -6.88 17.40
C TRP A 322 30.74 -6.91 18.84
N ILE A 323 29.46 -7.24 19.03
CA ILE A 323 28.84 -7.45 20.34
C ILE A 323 29.53 -8.61 21.07
N ASP A 324 29.69 -9.76 20.42
CA ASP A 324 30.36 -10.95 20.98
C ASP A 324 31.82 -10.66 21.37
N GLN A 325 32.50 -9.79 20.62
CA GLN A 325 33.87 -9.36 20.89
C GLN A 325 33.96 -8.27 21.98
N GLY A 326 32.82 -7.79 22.50
CA GLY A 326 32.76 -6.76 23.52
C GLY A 326 33.25 -5.39 23.06
N LYS A 327 33.22 -5.12 21.76
CA LYS A 327 33.65 -3.86 21.14
C LYS A 327 32.62 -2.76 21.36
N TYR A 328 33.08 -1.51 21.28
CA TYR A 328 32.18 -0.36 21.22
C TYR A 328 31.72 -0.19 19.77
N ILE A 329 30.42 0.01 19.59
CA ILE A 329 29.79 0.14 18.28
C ILE A 329 29.21 1.55 18.18
N CYS A 330 29.58 2.27 17.12
CA CYS A 330 29.06 3.60 16.83
C CYS A 330 28.30 3.58 15.51
N LEU A 331 26.97 3.70 15.59
CA LEU A 331 26.12 3.96 14.43
C LEU A 331 26.03 5.46 14.24
N TYR A 332 26.25 5.94 13.02
CA TYR A 332 26.15 7.37 12.76
C TYR A 332 25.59 7.64 11.37
N GLY A 333 25.01 8.82 11.17
CA GLY A 333 24.37 9.21 9.93
C GLY A 333 24.39 10.71 9.69
N GLY A 334 23.85 11.14 8.55
CA GLY A 334 23.85 12.54 8.11
C GLY A 334 24.41 12.72 6.70
N GLU A 335 24.19 13.90 6.10
CA GLU A 335 24.56 14.17 4.70
C GLU A 335 25.73 15.16 4.56
N ASP A 336 26.34 15.58 5.66
CA ASP A 336 27.45 16.51 5.70
C ASP A 336 28.78 15.74 5.75
N ILE A 337 29.48 15.68 4.62
CA ILE A 337 30.76 14.97 4.52
C ILE A 337 31.89 15.62 5.31
N GLU A 338 31.86 16.94 5.50
CA GLU A 338 32.86 17.64 6.31
C GLU A 338 32.71 17.27 7.77
N TRP A 339 31.46 17.25 8.25
CA TRP A 339 31.14 16.76 9.59
C TRP A 339 31.53 15.28 9.74
N ILE A 340 31.19 14.40 8.78
CA ILE A 340 31.54 12.97 8.84
C ILE A 340 33.06 12.75 8.96
N ARG A 341 33.86 13.45 8.14
CA ARG A 341 35.33 13.39 8.20
C ARG A 341 35.84 13.84 9.56
N LYS A 342 35.38 15.00 10.04
CA LYS A 342 35.79 15.54 11.34
C LYS A 342 35.42 14.60 12.48
N PHE A 343 34.17 14.13 12.50
CA PHE A 343 33.64 13.23 13.52
C PHE A 343 34.39 11.90 13.58
N THR A 344 34.57 11.22 12.44
CA THR A 344 35.26 9.92 12.40
C THR A 344 36.73 10.01 12.85
N VAL A 345 37.44 11.09 12.49
CA VAL A 345 38.81 11.33 12.96
C VAL A 345 38.83 11.57 14.47
N THR A 346 37.98 12.46 14.98
CA THR A 346 37.91 12.77 16.41
C THR A 346 37.49 11.56 17.24
N ALA A 347 36.49 10.79 16.79
CA ALA A 347 36.03 9.59 17.48
C ALA A 347 37.12 8.53 17.60
N LYS A 348 37.92 8.33 16.53
CA LYS A 348 39.08 7.42 16.55
C LYS A 348 40.19 7.90 17.49
N ASP A 349 40.47 9.21 17.53
CA ASP A 349 41.44 9.79 18.47
C ASP A 349 41.00 9.58 19.92
N VAL A 350 39.74 9.88 20.23
CA VAL A 350 39.16 9.67 21.57
C VAL A 350 39.19 8.18 21.93
N ALA A 351 38.84 7.29 21.01
CA ALA A 351 38.89 5.85 21.24
C ALA A 351 40.30 5.37 21.59
N SER A 352 41.31 5.85 20.85
CA SER A 352 42.73 5.57 21.12
C SER A 352 43.16 6.07 22.50
N ARG A 353 42.81 7.31 22.85
CA ARG A 353 43.14 7.93 24.14
C ARG A 353 42.39 7.31 25.34
N ALA A 354 41.18 6.82 25.12
CA ALA A 354 40.38 6.09 26.11
C ALA A 354 40.78 4.61 26.22
N GLY A 355 41.61 4.10 25.30
CA GLY A 355 42.01 2.70 25.27
C GLY A 355 40.86 1.74 24.91
N ILE A 356 39.87 2.19 24.13
CA ILE A 356 38.72 1.38 23.71
C ILE A 356 38.82 0.95 22.25
N THR A 357 38.25 -0.21 21.92
CA THR A 357 38.09 -0.66 20.54
C THR A 357 36.74 -0.19 20.01
N LEU A 358 36.78 0.82 19.13
CA LEU A 358 35.59 1.43 18.52
C LEU A 358 35.45 0.97 17.06
N GLU A 359 34.32 0.34 16.74
CA GLU A 359 33.87 0.07 15.39
C GLU A 359 32.79 1.08 15.01
N MET A 360 32.89 1.65 13.82
CA MET A 360 31.97 2.68 13.34
C MET A 360 31.26 2.18 12.08
N LEU A 361 29.93 2.34 12.04
CA LEU A 361 29.10 1.99 10.89
C LEU A 361 28.26 3.22 10.49
N TYR A 362 28.37 3.59 9.22
CA TYR A 362 27.55 4.65 8.65
C TYR A 362 26.20 4.10 8.17
N VAL A 363 25.11 4.68 8.68
CA VAL A 363 23.71 4.25 8.48
C VAL A 363 22.89 5.31 7.71
N GLY A 364 23.54 6.33 7.15
CA GLY A 364 22.89 7.25 6.21
C GLY A 364 21.73 8.07 6.82
N LYS A 365 20.67 8.22 6.02
CA LYS A 365 19.49 9.07 6.28
C LYS A 365 18.23 8.40 5.69
N SER A 366 17.04 8.76 6.18
CA SER A 366 15.75 8.10 5.83
C SER A 366 15.40 8.08 4.35
N ASN A 367 15.91 9.03 3.58
CA ASN A 367 15.75 9.08 2.12
C ASN A 367 17.12 8.93 1.46
N PRO A 368 17.66 7.69 1.38
CA PRO A 368 18.96 7.46 0.77
C PRO A 368 18.88 7.76 -0.73
N ARG A 369 19.47 8.88 -1.14
CA ARG A 369 19.59 9.31 -2.54
C ARG A 369 21.02 9.13 -3.04
N GLU A 370 21.27 9.56 -4.28
CA GLU A 370 22.61 9.62 -4.89
C GLU A 370 23.67 10.21 -3.96
N LYS A 371 23.33 11.25 -3.21
CA LYS A 371 24.22 11.85 -2.20
C LYS A 371 24.70 10.86 -1.12
N VAL A 372 23.84 9.96 -0.65
CA VAL A 372 24.23 8.94 0.35
C VAL A 372 25.16 7.91 -0.28
N TRP A 373 24.93 7.57 -1.55
CA TRP A 373 25.83 6.69 -2.31
C TRP A 373 27.22 7.30 -2.52
N GLU A 374 27.29 8.59 -2.85
CA GLU A 374 28.55 9.33 -2.94
C GLU A 374 29.28 9.34 -1.59
N ILE A 375 28.57 9.58 -0.49
CA ILE A 375 29.14 9.54 0.86
C ILE A 375 29.69 8.15 1.19
N ASN A 376 28.97 7.07 0.88
CA ASN A 376 29.46 5.69 1.08
C ASN A 376 30.78 5.45 0.33
N SER A 377 30.86 5.95 -0.91
CA SER A 377 32.06 5.84 -1.74
C SER A 377 33.25 6.60 -1.16
N ILE A 378 33.01 7.81 -0.63
CA ILE A 378 34.04 8.63 0.03
C ILE A 378 34.51 7.95 1.32
N ILE A 379 33.59 7.50 2.19
CA ILE A 379 33.91 6.82 3.45
C ILE A 379 34.79 5.59 3.21
N THR A 380 34.45 4.80 2.20
CA THR A 380 35.20 3.59 1.81
C THR A 380 36.58 3.95 1.29
N THR A 381 36.68 4.94 0.40
CA THR A 381 37.94 5.38 -0.22
C THR A 381 38.90 5.97 0.81
N GLU A 382 38.39 6.79 1.73
CA GLU A 382 39.15 7.44 2.79
C GLU A 382 39.33 6.55 4.04
N LYS A 383 38.73 5.36 4.05
CA LYS A 383 38.77 4.39 5.17
C LYS A 383 38.33 5.02 6.50
N LEU A 384 37.27 5.82 6.45
CA LEU A 384 36.76 6.53 7.63
C LEU A 384 36.04 5.57 8.58
N SER A 385 35.28 4.59 8.07
CA SER A 385 34.48 3.64 8.84
C SER A 385 33.96 2.50 7.94
N HIS A 386 33.14 1.61 8.49
CA HIS A 386 32.34 0.66 7.71
C HIS A 386 31.10 1.35 7.13
N VAL A 387 30.61 0.86 6.00
CA VAL A 387 29.39 1.35 5.33
C VAL A 387 28.45 0.20 5.04
N LEU A 388 27.15 0.48 5.04
CA LEU A 388 26.18 -0.46 4.49
C LEU A 388 26.33 -0.54 2.96
N PRO A 389 26.49 -1.75 2.39
CA PRO A 389 26.83 -1.91 0.97
C PRO A 389 25.65 -1.57 0.04
N ASP A 390 24.42 -1.68 0.51
CA ASP A 390 23.19 -1.43 -0.25
C ASP A 390 22.36 -0.31 0.39
N LEU A 391 21.86 0.61 -0.44
CA LEU A 391 20.93 1.67 -0.04
C LEU A 391 19.62 1.09 0.50
N THR A 392 19.23 -0.11 0.07
CA THR A 392 18.07 -0.84 0.59
C THR A 392 18.18 -1.10 2.10
N LEU A 393 19.39 -1.41 2.60
CA LEU A 393 19.61 -1.63 4.04
C LEU A 393 19.54 -0.33 4.84
N ILE A 394 20.01 0.78 4.26
CA ILE A 394 19.86 2.11 4.85
C ILE A 394 18.38 2.48 4.93
N TRP A 395 17.63 2.31 3.83
CA TRP A 395 16.18 2.51 3.80
C TRP A 395 15.49 1.64 4.86
N PHE A 396 15.87 0.37 4.96
CA PHE A 396 15.29 -0.58 5.89
C PHE A 396 15.52 -0.20 7.35
N PHE A 397 16.71 0.31 7.73
CA PHE A 397 16.97 0.83 9.09
C PHE A 397 15.90 1.84 9.52
N TRP A 398 15.61 2.82 8.66
CA TRP A 398 14.67 3.90 8.95
C TRP A 398 13.22 3.42 8.91
N VAL A 399 12.82 2.64 7.91
CA VAL A 399 11.46 2.08 7.83
C VAL A 399 11.16 1.12 8.97
N ARG A 400 12.16 0.41 9.47
CA ARG A 400 12.03 -0.43 10.66
C ARG A 400 11.81 0.41 11.92
N LEU A 401 12.54 1.50 12.12
CA LEU A 401 12.29 2.46 13.22
C LEU A 401 10.90 3.09 13.14
N GLU A 402 10.47 3.50 11.95
CA GLU A 402 9.11 4.01 11.71
C GLU A 402 8.06 2.94 12.05
N SER A 403 8.32 1.68 11.70
CA SER A 403 7.45 0.55 12.03
C SER A 403 7.36 0.28 13.53
N MET A 404 8.47 0.41 14.26
CA MET A 404 8.46 0.34 15.72
C MET A 404 7.55 1.43 16.32
N TRP A 405 7.64 2.65 15.80
CA TRP A 405 6.76 3.75 16.20
C TRP A 405 5.29 3.43 15.94
N HIS A 406 4.94 3.00 14.72
CA HIS A 406 3.57 2.63 14.36
C HIS A 406 3.01 1.53 15.27
N SER A 407 3.81 0.48 15.54
CA SER A 407 3.46 -0.61 16.43
C SER A 407 3.20 -0.11 17.86
N LYS A 408 4.09 0.72 18.42
CA LYS A 408 3.93 1.29 19.77
C LYS A 408 2.68 2.18 19.88
N VAL A 409 2.42 3.02 18.89
CA VAL A 409 1.21 3.87 18.84
C VAL A 409 -0.07 3.03 18.79
N GLN A 410 -0.09 1.94 18.02
CA GLN A 410 -1.22 1.00 17.97
C GLN A 410 -1.53 0.41 19.36
N HIS A 411 -0.50 0.17 20.17
CA HIS A 411 -0.61 -0.29 21.56
C HIS A 411 -0.81 0.84 22.59
N LYS A 412 -1.15 2.05 22.14
CA LYS A 412 -1.38 3.24 22.97
C LYS A 412 -0.18 3.61 23.86
N ARG A 413 1.03 3.33 23.39
CA ARG A 413 2.28 3.74 24.03
C ARG A 413 2.62 5.17 23.65
N THR A 414 3.01 5.96 24.64
CA THR A 414 3.38 7.37 24.51
C THR A 414 4.77 7.59 25.07
N VAL A 415 5.35 8.75 24.78
CA VAL A 415 6.64 9.17 25.33
C VAL A 415 6.61 9.14 26.86
N GLU A 416 5.49 9.42 27.55
CA GLU A 416 5.51 9.39 29.02
C GLU A 416 5.41 7.99 29.63
N ASN A 417 4.89 7.01 28.90
CA ASN A 417 4.52 5.70 29.45
C ASN A 417 5.41 4.54 28.98
N ASP A 418 6.27 4.75 27.98
CA ASP A 418 7.09 3.71 27.37
C ASP A 418 8.48 4.29 27.02
N THR A 419 9.52 3.75 27.66
CA THR A 419 10.90 4.22 27.44
C THR A 419 11.36 3.95 26.01
N ILE A 420 11.06 2.77 25.45
CA ILE A 420 11.39 2.44 24.05
C ILE A 420 10.75 3.45 23.10
N MET A 421 9.51 3.89 23.36
CA MET A 421 8.84 4.92 22.56
C MET A 421 9.60 6.26 22.60
N GLN A 422 10.12 6.69 23.75
CA GLN A 422 10.97 7.89 23.85
C GLN A 422 12.20 7.77 22.95
N GLU A 423 12.80 6.59 22.93
CA GLU A 423 14.04 6.37 22.20
C GLU A 423 13.84 6.28 20.69
N ILE A 424 12.76 5.64 20.25
CA ILE A 424 12.34 5.64 18.84
C ILE A 424 12.10 7.08 18.36
N MET A 425 11.37 7.87 19.15
CA MET A 425 11.08 9.27 18.82
C MET A 425 12.35 10.12 18.76
N THR A 426 13.31 9.88 19.65
CA THR A 426 14.62 10.55 19.64
C THR A 426 15.38 10.22 18.35
N MET A 427 15.46 8.95 17.97
CA MET A 427 16.12 8.52 16.72
C MET A 427 15.46 9.12 15.48
N LEU A 428 14.12 9.11 15.40
CA LEU A 428 13.39 9.70 14.27
C LEU A 428 13.55 11.23 14.19
N SER A 429 13.82 11.90 15.32
CA SER A 429 14.10 13.34 15.34
C SER A 429 15.48 13.69 14.74
N PHE A 430 16.44 12.77 14.79
CA PHE A 430 17.77 12.98 14.23
C PHE A 430 17.72 13.11 12.70
N ASP A 431 16.86 12.34 12.04
CA ASP A 431 16.65 12.42 10.59
C ASP A 431 16.16 13.81 10.13
N GLY A 432 15.26 14.42 10.90
CA GLY A 432 14.65 15.71 10.56
C GLY A 432 15.53 16.93 10.81
N SER A 433 16.62 16.78 11.57
CA SER A 433 17.49 17.88 12.01
C SER A 433 18.36 18.48 10.90
N GLY A 434 18.65 17.73 9.84
CA GLY A 434 19.56 18.14 8.76
C GLY A 434 21.05 18.12 9.15
N GLN A 435 21.37 17.86 10.42
CA GLN A 435 22.74 17.68 10.93
C GLN A 435 23.10 16.19 10.96
N GLY A 436 24.37 15.88 11.25
CA GLY A 436 24.79 14.51 11.58
C GLY A 436 24.14 14.00 12.86
N TRP A 437 24.28 12.72 13.15
CA TRP A 437 23.88 12.11 14.43
C TRP A 437 24.76 10.89 14.71
N ALA A 438 24.87 10.49 15.98
CA ALA A 438 25.55 9.25 16.34
C ALA A 438 24.93 8.59 17.59
N VAL A 439 24.99 7.26 17.61
CA VAL A 439 24.61 6.37 18.71
C VAL A 439 25.80 5.47 19.00
N ILE A 440 26.22 5.42 20.26
CA ILE A 440 27.33 4.58 20.73
C ILE A 440 26.79 3.62 21.76
N SER A 441 27.11 2.34 21.58
CA SER A 441 26.76 1.24 22.46
C SER A 441 27.96 0.34 22.75
N ARG A 442 27.86 -0.48 23.79
CA ARG A 442 28.78 -1.59 24.05
C ARG A 442 27.99 -2.81 24.50
N GLY A 443 27.67 -3.69 23.56
CA GLY A 443 26.89 -4.90 23.82
C GLY A 443 25.50 -4.60 24.39
N PRO A 444 24.90 -5.52 25.16
CA PRO A 444 23.62 -5.28 25.83
C PRO A 444 23.79 -4.27 26.97
N GLY A 445 23.05 -3.15 26.92
CA GLY A 445 23.12 -2.08 27.92
C GLY A 445 22.80 -0.68 27.39
N ASP A 446 23.14 0.33 28.21
CA ASP A 446 22.87 1.74 27.94
C ASP A 446 23.48 2.22 26.62
N MET A 447 22.80 3.13 25.92
CA MET A 447 23.31 3.75 24.69
C MET A 447 23.45 5.27 24.84
N ALA A 448 24.61 5.80 24.48
CA ALA A 448 24.81 7.23 24.32
C ALA A 448 24.37 7.64 22.92
N LYS A 449 23.56 8.69 22.80
CA LYS A 449 23.06 9.16 21.50
C LYS A 449 22.88 10.65 21.51
N GLU A 450 23.22 11.28 20.41
CA GLU A 450 23.10 12.73 20.26
C GLU A 450 23.12 13.20 18.81
N LYS A 451 22.70 14.47 18.63
CA LYS A 451 22.87 15.20 17.36
C LYS A 451 24.33 15.52 17.10
N GLY A 452 24.63 15.76 15.83
CA GLY A 452 25.99 15.78 15.29
C GLY A 452 26.88 16.85 15.90
N GLU A 453 26.35 18.04 16.19
CA GLU A 453 27.14 19.11 16.83
C GLU A 453 27.45 18.75 18.28
N THR A 454 26.45 18.34 19.06
CA THR A 454 26.58 18.01 20.49
C THR A 454 27.47 16.79 20.72
N ILE A 455 27.32 15.72 19.92
CA ILE A 455 28.18 14.54 20.05
C ILE A 455 29.62 14.85 19.65
N LEU A 456 29.84 15.67 18.62
CA LEU A 456 31.18 16.08 18.21
C LEU A 456 31.85 16.95 19.27
N GLU A 457 31.13 17.93 19.84
CA GLU A 457 31.60 18.76 20.94
C GLU A 457 32.00 17.90 22.14
N SER A 458 31.19 16.89 22.48
CA SER A 458 31.49 15.97 23.57
C SER A 458 32.82 15.23 23.42
N PHE A 459 33.19 14.89 22.18
CA PHE A 459 34.47 14.24 21.88
C PHE A 459 35.65 15.21 21.81
N LEU A 460 35.44 16.43 21.33
CA LEU A 460 36.46 17.48 21.40
C LEU A 460 36.81 17.81 22.86
N ASP A 461 35.80 17.80 23.73
CA ASP A 461 35.91 18.04 25.16
C ASP A 461 36.34 16.81 25.98
N PHE A 462 36.87 15.76 25.35
CA PHE A 462 37.17 14.50 26.04
C PHE A 462 38.04 14.68 27.30
N GLU A 463 38.99 15.63 27.31
CA GLU A 463 39.82 15.88 28.50
C GLU A 463 38.99 16.32 29.73
N ASN A 464 37.80 16.91 29.55
CA ASN A 464 36.95 17.37 30.65
C ASN A 464 36.26 16.23 31.41
N TRP A 465 36.06 15.07 30.76
CA TRP A 465 35.34 13.92 31.34
C TRP A 465 36.14 12.62 31.30
N LYS A 466 37.39 12.67 30.84
CA LYS A 466 38.34 11.56 30.78
C LYS A 466 38.55 10.85 32.12
N GLU A 467 38.69 11.61 33.21
CA GLU A 467 38.81 11.05 34.56
C GLU A 467 37.55 10.23 34.91
N GLY A 468 36.37 10.78 34.65
CA GLY A 468 35.09 10.07 34.82
C GLY A 468 34.98 8.82 33.96
N ALA A 469 35.53 8.83 32.75
CA ALA A 469 35.58 7.65 31.87
C ALA A 469 36.47 6.53 32.43
N GLN A 470 37.55 6.87 33.13
CA GLN A 470 38.42 5.91 33.81
C GLN A 470 37.76 5.32 35.06
N GLU A 471 37.00 6.12 35.81
CA GLU A 471 36.34 5.69 37.05
C GLU A 471 35.07 4.87 36.82
N LYS A 472 34.18 5.36 35.94
CA LYS A 472 32.84 4.79 35.73
C LYS A 472 32.71 3.96 34.45
N GLY A 473 33.73 4.00 33.58
CA GLY A 473 33.70 3.46 32.24
C GLY A 473 33.30 4.51 31.19
N PHE A 474 33.74 4.29 29.95
CA PHE A 474 33.58 5.26 28.85
C PHE A 474 32.13 5.66 28.58
N LEU A 475 31.22 4.68 28.51
CA LEU A 475 29.84 4.91 28.08
C LEU A 475 29.00 5.64 29.15
N PRO A 476 29.00 5.22 30.43
CA PRO A 476 28.32 5.99 31.48
C PRO A 476 28.86 7.42 31.63
N ALA A 477 30.18 7.62 31.52
CA ALA A 477 30.78 8.94 31.60
C ALA A 477 30.39 9.85 30.43
N LEU A 478 30.32 9.30 29.21
CA LEU A 478 29.83 10.01 28.04
C LEU A 478 28.37 10.41 28.22
N ILE A 479 27.49 9.50 28.66
CA ILE A 479 26.07 9.79 28.92
C ILE A 479 25.93 10.91 29.97
N ASP A 480 26.69 10.84 31.07
CA ASP A 480 26.71 11.87 32.11
C ASP A 480 27.17 13.24 31.57
N TYR A 481 28.13 13.27 30.65
CA TYR A 481 28.61 14.50 30.03
C TYR A 481 27.59 15.08 29.04
N LEU A 482 27.00 14.25 28.18
CA LEU A 482 25.97 14.68 27.23
C LEU A 482 24.76 15.28 27.93
N ARG A 483 24.33 14.72 29.06
CA ARG A 483 23.25 15.30 29.89
C ARG A 483 23.57 16.72 30.39
N LYS A 484 24.85 17.08 30.57
CA LYS A 484 25.27 18.43 30.96
C LYS A 484 25.27 19.42 29.79
N LEU A 485 25.49 18.93 28.58
CA LEU A 485 25.46 19.75 27.35
C LEU A 485 24.03 20.07 26.89
N HIS A 486 23.04 19.31 27.36
CA HIS A 486 21.64 19.56 27.02
C HIS A 486 21.20 20.97 27.43
N SER A 487 20.90 21.80 26.42
CA SER A 487 20.31 23.11 26.61
C SER A 487 18.79 23.00 26.82
N PRO A 488 18.20 23.74 27.78
CA PRO A 488 16.75 23.83 27.90
C PRO A 488 16.09 24.49 26.69
N LEU A 489 16.85 25.22 25.86
CA LEU A 489 16.43 25.70 24.54
C LEU A 489 16.90 24.72 23.46
N HIS A 490 15.97 23.97 22.88
CA HIS A 490 16.19 23.08 21.75
C HIS A 490 15.03 23.20 20.75
N CYS A 491 15.29 22.85 19.49
CA CYS A 491 14.30 22.78 18.43
C CYS A 491 14.39 21.40 17.79
N ASN A 492 13.41 20.54 18.10
CA ASN A 492 13.33 19.20 17.53
C ASN A 492 12.39 19.19 16.35
N ARG A 493 12.91 18.72 15.22
CA ARG A 493 12.12 18.52 14.01
C ARG A 493 11.91 17.04 13.82
N LEU A 494 10.70 16.58 14.12
CA LEU A 494 10.25 15.25 13.78
C LEU A 494 9.60 15.30 12.41
N ILE A 495 10.14 14.53 11.46
CA ILE A 495 9.48 14.31 10.18
C ILE A 495 8.85 12.93 10.27
N LEU A 496 7.57 12.89 10.64
CA LEU A 496 6.81 11.66 10.48
C LEU A 496 6.53 11.49 8.98
N PRO A 497 6.89 10.34 8.39
CA PRO A 497 6.45 10.02 7.04
C PRO A 497 4.94 10.15 7.01
N GLY A 498 4.39 10.81 5.98
CA GLY A 498 2.94 10.86 5.80
C GLY A 498 2.41 9.46 5.50
N ALA A 499 2.16 8.63 6.51
CA ALA A 499 2.00 7.19 6.35
C ALA A 499 0.96 6.57 7.28
N THR A 500 0.08 5.77 6.68
CA THR A 500 -0.58 4.58 7.24
C THR A 500 -1.49 4.71 8.46
N GLY A 501 -2.00 5.90 8.79
CA GLY A 501 -3.03 6.05 9.82
C GLY A 501 -3.42 7.49 10.08
N ARG A 502 -4.32 7.71 11.05
CA ARG A 502 -4.57 9.05 11.59
C ARG A 502 -3.23 9.60 12.09
N ILE A 503 -2.66 10.56 11.37
CA ILE A 503 -1.52 11.35 11.86
C ILE A 503 -1.93 11.85 13.25
N PRO A 504 -1.18 11.53 14.32
CA PRO A 504 -1.55 11.94 15.67
C PRO A 504 -1.82 13.45 15.68
N GLU A 505 -2.90 13.85 16.34
CA GLU A 505 -3.24 15.27 16.48
C GLU A 505 -2.23 15.98 17.39
N GLU A 506 -1.71 15.25 18.37
CA GLU A 506 -0.72 15.71 19.33
C GLU A 506 0.43 14.69 19.43
N VAL A 507 1.65 15.21 19.50
CA VAL A 507 2.89 14.44 19.67
C VAL A 507 3.76 15.22 20.64
N ASP A 508 4.24 14.57 21.69
CA ASP A 508 5.14 15.22 22.65
C ASP A 508 6.60 15.06 22.26
N CYS A 509 7.38 16.10 22.53
CA CYS A 509 8.81 16.13 22.30
C CYS A 509 9.52 15.11 23.21
N ALA A 510 10.32 14.21 22.64
CA ALA A 510 11.06 13.21 23.42
C ALA A 510 12.10 13.82 24.38
N GLU A 511 12.65 15.00 24.07
CA GLU A 511 13.65 15.66 24.92
C GLU A 511 13.04 16.44 26.10
N CYS A 512 11.83 17.02 25.97
CA CYS A 512 11.25 17.88 27.01
C CYS A 512 9.79 17.63 27.39
N GLY A 513 9.12 16.68 26.74
CA GLY A 513 7.73 16.32 26.99
C GLY A 513 6.71 17.41 26.65
N ARG A 514 7.11 18.49 25.97
CA ARG A 514 6.16 19.53 25.51
C ARG A 514 5.48 19.09 24.21
N PRO A 515 4.20 19.46 24.00
CA PRO A 515 3.52 19.19 22.74
C PRO A 515 4.24 19.89 21.59
N MET A 516 4.50 19.14 20.52
CA MET A 516 5.12 19.64 19.30
C MET A 516 4.09 20.32 18.41
N GLU A 517 4.49 21.41 17.75
CA GLU A 517 3.66 22.08 16.76
C GLU A 517 3.58 21.26 15.46
N LYS A 518 2.36 21.07 14.95
CA LYS A 518 2.10 20.34 13.71
C LYS A 518 2.18 21.29 12.51
N PHE A 519 3.12 21.03 11.60
CA PHE A 519 3.25 21.74 10.33
C PHE A 519 3.07 20.79 9.14
N ILE A 520 2.37 21.26 8.09
CA ILE A 520 2.36 20.60 6.78
C ILE A 520 3.52 21.17 5.96
N MET A 521 4.45 20.29 5.57
CA MET A 521 5.62 20.68 4.78
C MET A 521 5.43 20.23 3.33
N TYR A 522 5.44 21.17 2.39
CA TYR A 522 5.59 20.89 0.97
C TYR A 522 7.06 21.06 0.61
N ARG A 523 7.70 19.99 0.13
CA ARG A 523 9.08 20.02 -0.37
C ARG A 523 9.07 19.60 -1.84
N CYS A 524 9.45 20.52 -2.72
CA CYS A 524 9.77 20.21 -4.09
C CYS A 524 11.27 19.94 -4.16
N CYS A 525 11.67 18.71 -4.47
CA CYS A 525 13.06 18.38 -4.76
C CYS A 525 13.22 18.33 -6.27
N THR A 526 14.03 19.21 -6.82
CA THR A 526 14.62 19.04 -8.15
C THR A 526 15.98 18.42 -7.91
N ASP A 527 16.09 17.13 -8.23
CA ASP A 527 17.33 16.34 -8.25
C ASP A 527 17.82 15.89 -6.86
#